data_AF-A0A2V5LY58-F1
#
_entry.id   AF-A0A2V5LY58-F1
#
_cell.length_a   1.000
_cell.length_b   1.000
_cell.length_c   1.000
_cell.angle_alpha   90.00
_cell.angle_beta   90.00
_cell.angle_gamma   90.00
#
_symmetry.space_group_name_H-M   'P 1'
#
loop_
_entity.id
_entity.type
_entity.pdbx_description
1 polymer ?
#
loop_
_entity_poly.entity_id
_entity_poly.type
_entity_poly.pdbx_seq_one_letter_code
_entity_poly.pdbx_strand_id
1 'polypeptide(L)'
;MNEESRAVNKNYSFESALIVSLSAVALLVHLLTNGRYGYFRDELYYIACARHLDFGYIDQPPLSILLLRLSEAFLGDSLFAVRLLPAAAGAVTVSLTGVIARELGGRTWAIALACAASLCALFNLAVGNFFSMNAFEPLFWTACIYILVRVVNGGSPTLWLWLGALLGLSLENKHSTVFFAAGIFVALLLTPERAHFSKKWIWLGGLIAFAIALPNILWEARHHWPTYELLSNIAHSNKNVGLSPTQFIAQQVVFMNPGTFPLWLAGLLWVFGSREGRRYRAIGIIYLVTLAEFIVLHGKSYYLAPALCSLPRVAWLPSVFS
;
A
#
# COMPACT_ATOMS: atom_id res chain seq x y z
N MET A 1 -15.70 -0.94 37.32
CA MET A 1 -15.10 -0.40 36.09
C MET A 1 -14.64 1.03 36.41
N ASN A 2 -13.33 1.23 36.60
CA ASN A 2 -12.76 2.48 37.11
C ASN A 2 -12.86 3.63 36.08
N GLU A 3 -12.85 4.88 36.54
CA GLU A 3 -12.95 6.09 35.69
C GLU A 3 -11.89 6.13 34.59
N GLU A 4 -10.67 5.67 34.89
CA GLU A 4 -9.57 5.58 33.92
C GLU A 4 -9.90 4.62 32.75
N SER A 5 -10.52 3.47 33.04
CA SER A 5 -11.00 2.54 32.01
C SER A 5 -12.11 3.14 31.15
N ARG A 6 -12.98 3.97 31.74
CA ARG A 6 -14.02 4.71 30.99
C ARG A 6 -13.41 5.78 30.09
N ALA A 7 -12.41 6.52 30.56
CA ALA A 7 -11.72 7.55 29.78
C ALA A 7 -10.95 6.95 28.60
N VAL A 8 -10.23 5.84 28.80
CA VAL A 8 -9.55 5.10 27.73
C VAL A 8 -10.54 4.61 26.68
N ASN A 9 -11.65 3.99 27.09
CA ASN A 9 -12.69 3.52 26.16
C ASN A 9 -13.33 4.67 25.37
N LYS A 10 -13.56 5.83 26.01
CA LYS A 10 -14.11 7.01 25.35
C LYS A 10 -13.16 7.55 24.28
N ASN A 11 -11.87 7.64 24.58
CA ASN A 11 -10.85 8.07 23.62
C ASN A 11 -10.74 7.10 22.44
N TYR A 12 -10.72 5.79 22.71
CA TYR A 12 -10.65 4.77 21.66
C TYR A 12 -11.87 4.81 20.71
N SER A 13 -13.06 5.02 21.27
CA SER A 13 -14.30 5.20 20.49
C SER A 13 -14.22 6.45 19.61
N PHE A 14 -13.76 7.56 20.17
CA PHE A 14 -13.58 8.81 19.43
C PHE A 14 -12.56 8.68 18.29
N GLU A 15 -11.40 8.09 18.56
CA GLU A 15 -10.36 7.85 17.56
C GLU A 15 -10.87 6.94 16.43
N SER A 16 -11.66 5.92 16.76
CA SER A 16 -12.26 5.03 15.76
C SER A 16 -13.29 5.77 14.90
N ALA A 17 -14.14 6.60 15.51
CA ALA A 17 -15.09 7.44 14.79
C ALA A 17 -14.37 8.45 13.87
N LEU A 18 -13.26 9.03 14.31
CA LEU A 18 -12.42 9.93 13.51
C LEU A 18 -11.85 9.24 12.28
N ILE A 19 -11.28 8.04 12.43
CA ILE A 19 -10.74 7.23 11.33
C ILE A 19 -11.83 6.92 10.31
N VAL A 20 -12.99 6.44 10.78
CA VAL A 20 -14.14 6.13 9.92
C VAL A 20 -14.63 7.39 9.20
N SER A 21 -14.67 8.54 9.88
CA SER A 21 -15.12 9.80 9.29
C SER A 21 -14.19 10.27 8.17
N LEU A 22 -12.87 10.24 8.38
CA LEU A 22 -11.90 10.64 7.34
C LEU A 22 -11.85 9.64 6.17
N SER A 23 -12.02 8.35 6.45
CA SER A 23 -12.21 7.32 5.42
C SER A 23 -13.49 7.57 4.61
N ALA A 24 -14.60 7.93 5.25
CA ALA A 24 -15.84 8.25 4.58
C ALA A 24 -15.71 9.52 3.72
N VAL A 25 -14.99 10.54 4.20
CA VAL A 25 -14.65 11.73 3.41
C VAL A 25 -13.83 11.34 2.17
N ALA A 26 -12.83 10.46 2.31
CA ALA A 26 -12.05 9.97 1.17
C ALA A 26 -12.94 9.32 0.11
N LEU A 27 -13.83 8.42 0.53
CA LEU A 27 -14.79 7.77 -0.35
C LEU A 27 -15.69 8.80 -1.04
N LEU A 28 -16.30 9.71 -0.27
CA LEU A 28 -17.21 10.73 -0.79
C LEU A 28 -16.54 11.64 -1.82
N VAL A 29 -15.30 12.08 -1.57
CA VAL A 29 -14.53 12.90 -2.52
C VAL A 29 -14.41 12.18 -3.86
N HIS A 30 -14.01 10.90 -3.87
CA HIS A 30 -13.93 10.12 -5.09
C HIS A 30 -15.30 9.92 -5.74
N LEU A 31 -16.33 9.53 -5.00
CA LEU A 31 -17.67 9.32 -5.57
C LEU A 31 -18.25 10.58 -6.21
N LEU A 32 -18.03 11.75 -5.61
CA LEU A 32 -18.50 13.05 -6.13
C LEU A 32 -17.71 13.54 -7.35
N THR A 33 -16.50 13.03 -7.57
CA THR A 33 -15.59 13.49 -8.64
C THR A 33 -15.40 12.46 -9.76
N ASN A 34 -15.68 11.18 -9.52
CA ASN A 34 -15.51 10.08 -10.48
C ASN A 34 -16.27 10.28 -11.80
N GLY A 35 -17.39 11.02 -11.80
CA GLY A 35 -18.20 11.29 -13.00
C GLY A 35 -17.78 12.52 -13.81
N ARG A 36 -16.73 13.24 -13.41
CA ARG A 36 -16.33 14.52 -14.05
C ARG A 36 -15.54 14.36 -15.33
N TYR A 37 -14.93 13.20 -15.54
CA TYR A 37 -14.18 12.85 -16.74
C TYR A 37 -14.67 11.50 -17.28
N GLY A 38 -14.58 11.30 -18.60
CA GLY A 38 -14.89 10.01 -19.23
C GLY A 38 -13.90 8.91 -18.84
N TYR A 39 -13.95 7.79 -19.56
CA TYR A 39 -13.02 6.68 -19.38
C TYR A 39 -11.57 7.13 -19.63
N PHE A 40 -10.70 6.83 -18.68
CA PHE A 40 -9.27 6.89 -18.83
C PHE A 40 -8.83 5.78 -19.81
N ARG A 41 -7.85 6.07 -20.66
CA ARG A 41 -7.47 5.19 -21.79
C ARG A 41 -7.25 3.73 -21.36
N ASP A 42 -6.54 3.54 -20.26
CA ASP A 42 -6.16 2.19 -19.79
C ASP A 42 -7.36 1.44 -19.18
N GLU A 43 -8.42 2.13 -18.74
CA GLU A 43 -9.65 1.49 -18.23
C GLU A 43 -10.37 0.69 -19.34
N LEU A 44 -10.36 1.18 -20.59
CA LEU A 44 -10.97 0.46 -21.71
C LEU A 44 -10.26 -0.88 -21.96
N TYR A 45 -8.93 -0.90 -21.79
CA TYR A 45 -8.15 -2.13 -21.86
C TYR A 45 -8.49 -3.08 -20.71
N TYR A 46 -8.57 -2.57 -19.47
CA TYR A 46 -8.97 -3.39 -18.33
C TYR A 46 -10.39 -3.97 -18.46
N ILE A 47 -11.33 -3.21 -19.02
CA ILE A 47 -12.68 -3.70 -19.32
C ILE A 47 -12.63 -4.83 -20.37
N ALA A 48 -11.79 -4.69 -21.40
CA ALA A 48 -11.60 -5.76 -22.38
C ALA A 48 -11.02 -7.03 -21.73
N CYS A 49 -10.04 -6.89 -20.84
CA CYS A 49 -9.50 -7.98 -20.03
C CYS A 49 -10.57 -8.58 -19.09
N ALA A 50 -11.42 -7.78 -18.46
CA ALA A 50 -12.47 -8.25 -17.55
C ALA A 50 -13.50 -9.15 -18.27
N ARG A 51 -13.72 -8.90 -19.56
CA ARG A 51 -14.56 -9.74 -20.43
C ARG A 51 -13.86 -11.02 -20.91
N HIS A 52 -12.54 -11.11 -20.75
CA HIS A 52 -11.69 -12.26 -21.13
C HIS A 52 -10.78 -12.60 -19.96
N LEU A 53 -11.38 -13.11 -18.88
CA LEU A 53 -10.65 -13.50 -17.67
C LEU A 53 -9.63 -14.59 -18.00
N ASP A 54 -8.39 -14.35 -17.57
CA ASP A 54 -7.31 -15.30 -17.60
C ASP A 54 -6.47 -15.16 -16.33
N PHE A 55 -5.49 -16.04 -16.12
CA PHE A 55 -4.59 -16.01 -14.96
C PHE A 55 -3.42 -15.02 -15.10
N GLY A 56 -3.41 -14.22 -16.16
CA GLY A 56 -2.44 -13.14 -16.36
C GLY A 56 -2.68 -12.38 -17.65
N TYR A 57 -1.98 -11.25 -17.79
CA TYR A 57 -1.99 -10.39 -18.96
C TYR A 57 -0.57 -9.86 -19.16
N ILE A 58 -0.26 -9.36 -20.36
CA ILE A 58 1.10 -8.92 -20.73
C ILE A 58 1.67 -7.90 -19.73
N ASP A 59 0.86 -7.02 -19.17
CA ASP A 59 1.27 -5.91 -18.32
C ASP A 59 0.71 -5.94 -16.89
N GLN A 60 -0.14 -6.92 -16.55
CA GLN A 60 -0.65 -7.10 -15.19
C GLN A 60 -1.03 -8.54 -14.83
N PRO A 61 -0.99 -8.88 -13.53
CA PRO A 61 -1.60 -10.08 -13.02
C PRO A 61 -3.15 -9.93 -12.84
N PRO A 62 -3.88 -11.02 -12.58
CA PRO A 62 -5.32 -11.09 -12.86
C PRO A 62 -6.25 -10.50 -11.80
N LEU A 63 -5.79 -10.22 -10.57
CA LEU A 63 -6.70 -9.86 -9.47
C LEU A 63 -7.48 -8.59 -9.73
N SER A 64 -6.80 -7.53 -10.20
CA SER A 64 -7.49 -6.25 -10.48
C SER A 64 -8.57 -6.45 -11.56
N ILE A 65 -8.30 -7.28 -12.57
CA ILE A 65 -9.24 -7.58 -13.65
C ILE A 65 -10.41 -8.41 -13.15
N LEU A 66 -10.17 -9.41 -12.29
CA LEU A 66 -11.22 -10.17 -11.64
C LEU A 66 -12.14 -9.27 -10.79
N LEU A 67 -11.56 -8.35 -10.02
CA LEU A 67 -12.32 -7.37 -9.23
C LEU A 67 -13.17 -6.46 -10.13
N LEU A 68 -12.63 -6.02 -11.27
CA LEU A 68 -13.38 -5.25 -12.25
C LEU A 68 -14.56 -6.06 -12.79
N ARG A 69 -14.33 -7.32 -13.18
CA ARG A 69 -15.38 -8.20 -13.71
C ARG A 69 -16.49 -8.45 -12.69
N LEU A 70 -16.14 -8.63 -11.42
CA LEU A 70 -17.14 -8.75 -10.34
C LEU A 70 -17.94 -7.45 -10.21
N SER A 71 -17.27 -6.29 -10.24
CA SER A 71 -17.96 -5.00 -10.19
C SER A 71 -18.95 -4.85 -11.35
N GLU A 72 -18.55 -5.17 -12.57
CA GLU A 72 -19.41 -5.13 -13.75
C GLU A 72 -20.60 -6.09 -13.64
N ALA A 73 -20.39 -7.30 -13.11
CA ALA A 73 -21.43 -8.30 -12.96
C ALA A 73 -22.53 -7.89 -11.96
N PHE A 74 -22.16 -7.18 -10.89
CA PHE A 74 -23.11 -6.78 -9.83
C PHE A 74 -23.69 -5.37 -10.02
N LEU A 75 -22.92 -4.44 -10.60
CA LEU A 75 -23.26 -3.00 -10.65
C LEU A 75 -23.39 -2.45 -12.08
N GLY A 76 -23.12 -3.28 -13.10
CA GLY A 76 -23.18 -2.90 -14.51
C GLY A 76 -21.91 -2.23 -15.03
N ASP A 77 -21.98 -1.69 -16.24
CA ASP A 77 -20.86 -1.11 -17.00
C ASP A 77 -20.75 0.42 -16.89
N SER A 78 -21.38 0.99 -15.86
CA SER A 78 -21.30 2.43 -15.61
C SER A 78 -19.91 2.83 -15.10
N LEU A 79 -19.52 4.08 -15.35
CA LEU A 79 -18.28 4.64 -14.82
C LEU A 79 -18.21 4.58 -13.28
N PHE A 80 -19.38 4.70 -12.63
CA PHE A 80 -19.50 4.52 -11.18
C PHE A 80 -19.14 3.09 -10.76
N ALA A 81 -19.69 2.08 -11.43
CA ALA A 81 -19.40 0.68 -11.14
C ALA A 81 -17.92 0.36 -11.32
N VAL A 82 -17.30 0.85 -12.39
CA VAL A 82 -15.87 0.68 -12.65
C VAL A 82 -15.03 1.33 -11.54
N ARG A 83 -15.35 2.56 -11.12
CA ARG A 83 -14.50 3.35 -10.19
C ARG A 83 -14.85 3.21 -8.71
N LEU A 84 -15.91 2.47 -8.35
CA LEU A 84 -16.31 2.26 -6.95
C LEU A 84 -15.22 1.51 -6.16
N LEU A 85 -14.66 0.44 -6.72
CA LEU A 85 -13.63 -0.36 -6.03
C LEU A 85 -12.32 0.41 -5.82
N PRO A 86 -11.78 1.15 -6.81
CA PRO A 86 -10.68 2.10 -6.59
C PRO A 86 -10.95 3.12 -5.48
N ALA A 87 -12.13 3.74 -5.49
CA ALA A 87 -12.52 4.72 -4.48
C ALA A 87 -12.58 4.10 -3.07
N ALA A 88 -13.15 2.89 -2.96
CA ALA A 88 -13.20 2.13 -1.72
C ALA A 88 -11.79 1.73 -1.25
N ALA A 89 -10.90 1.31 -2.15
CA ALA A 89 -9.51 0.96 -1.80
C ALA A 89 -8.74 2.18 -1.25
N GLY A 90 -8.92 3.35 -1.84
CA GLY A 90 -8.36 4.61 -1.32
C GLY A 90 -8.89 4.94 0.08
N ALA A 91 -10.19 4.81 0.32
CA ALA A 91 -10.81 5.03 1.62
C ALA A 91 -10.28 4.05 2.69
N VAL A 92 -10.22 2.75 2.38
CA VAL A 92 -9.69 1.74 3.31
C VAL A 92 -8.21 2.01 3.58
N THR A 93 -7.43 2.46 2.60
CA THR A 93 -6.03 2.87 2.81
C THR A 93 -5.93 3.99 3.85
N VAL A 94 -6.75 5.04 3.75
CA VAL A 94 -6.81 6.12 4.76
C VAL A 94 -7.13 5.55 6.15
N SER A 95 -8.11 4.64 6.23
CA SER A 95 -8.48 4.03 7.50
C SER A 95 -7.34 3.23 8.13
N LEU A 96 -6.62 2.43 7.33
CA LEU A 96 -5.47 1.63 7.78
C LEU A 96 -4.31 2.52 8.21
N THR A 97 -4.04 3.62 7.51
CA THR A 97 -3.02 4.59 7.92
C THR A 97 -3.35 5.18 9.31
N GLY A 98 -4.61 5.49 9.58
CA GLY A 98 -5.06 5.92 10.91
C GLY A 98 -4.89 4.84 11.99
N VAL A 99 -5.25 3.59 11.68
CA VAL A 99 -5.07 2.45 12.59
C VAL A 99 -3.60 2.20 12.88
N ILE A 100 -2.73 2.27 11.87
CA ILE A 100 -1.27 2.16 12.02
C ILE A 100 -0.74 3.29 12.91
N ALA A 101 -1.16 4.54 12.68
CA ALA A 101 -0.76 5.66 13.53
C ALA A 101 -1.11 5.41 15.00
N ARG A 102 -2.29 4.85 15.28
CA ARG A 102 -2.72 4.46 16.62
C ARG A 102 -1.87 3.31 17.20
N GLU A 103 -1.61 2.26 16.44
CA GLU A 103 -0.77 1.12 16.85
C GLU A 103 0.67 1.52 17.16
N LEU A 104 1.16 2.59 16.55
CA LEU A 104 2.48 3.15 16.82
C LEU A 104 2.51 4.08 18.05
N GLY A 105 1.39 4.26 18.75
CA GLY A 105 1.27 5.11 19.94
C GLY A 105 0.76 6.53 19.66
N GLY A 106 0.38 6.84 18.43
CA GLY A 106 -0.24 8.11 18.07
C GLY A 106 -1.63 8.26 18.70
N ARG A 107 -1.93 9.47 19.18
CA ARG A 107 -3.26 9.85 19.73
C ARG A 107 -4.08 10.57 18.65
N THR A 108 -5.27 11.05 19.01
CA THR A 108 -6.20 11.82 18.15
C THR A 108 -5.53 12.71 17.10
N TRP A 109 -4.65 13.63 17.49
CA TRP A 109 -3.99 14.55 16.55
C TRP A 109 -3.07 13.83 15.56
N ALA A 110 -2.32 12.84 16.03
CA ALA A 110 -1.44 12.03 15.19
C ALA A 110 -2.26 11.20 14.18
N ILE A 111 -3.36 10.62 14.64
CA ILE A 111 -4.28 9.86 13.80
C ILE A 111 -4.93 10.77 12.75
N ALA A 112 -5.42 11.95 13.15
CA ALA A 112 -6.02 12.93 12.25
C ALA A 112 -5.03 13.34 11.14
N LEU A 113 -3.80 13.71 11.52
CA LEU A 113 -2.76 14.12 10.59
C LEU A 113 -2.33 12.99 9.65
N ALA A 114 -2.23 11.75 10.14
CA ALA A 114 -1.88 10.60 9.32
C ALA A 114 -2.97 10.32 8.27
N CYS A 115 -4.24 10.29 8.70
CA CYS A 115 -5.39 10.12 7.81
C CYS A 115 -5.49 11.26 6.80
N ALA A 116 -5.37 12.52 7.24
CA ALA A 116 -5.42 13.69 6.35
C ALA A 116 -4.27 13.69 5.34
N ALA A 117 -3.06 13.34 5.75
CA ALA A 117 -1.91 13.23 4.85
C ALA A 117 -2.09 12.10 3.82
N SER A 118 -2.75 10.99 4.18
CA SER A 118 -3.07 9.91 3.24
C SER A 118 -4.18 10.32 2.27
N LEU A 119 -5.22 11.00 2.76
CA LEU A 119 -6.33 11.53 1.99
C LEU A 119 -5.85 12.57 0.95
N CYS A 120 -4.97 13.47 1.37
CA CYS A 120 -4.47 14.57 0.54
C CYS A 120 -3.26 14.21 -0.33
N ALA A 121 -2.82 12.94 -0.32
CA ALA A 121 -1.74 12.48 -1.19
C ALA A 121 -2.20 12.55 -2.64
N LEU A 122 -1.52 13.35 -3.47
CA LEU A 122 -1.91 13.57 -4.87
C LEU A 122 -1.96 12.28 -5.67
N PHE A 123 -1.07 11.33 -5.39
CA PHE A 123 -1.10 10.00 -5.99
C PHE A 123 -2.41 9.27 -5.69
N ASN A 124 -2.82 9.16 -4.41
CA ASN A 124 -4.06 8.49 -4.01
C ASN A 124 -5.29 9.17 -4.62
N LEU A 125 -5.31 10.51 -4.61
CA LEU A 125 -6.38 11.28 -5.23
C LEU A 125 -6.45 11.03 -6.74
N ALA A 126 -5.30 10.89 -7.42
CA ALA A 126 -5.26 10.58 -8.84
C ALA A 126 -5.72 9.15 -9.13
N VAL A 127 -5.08 8.15 -8.53
CA VAL A 127 -5.36 6.73 -8.84
C VAL A 127 -6.71 6.25 -8.32
N GLY A 128 -7.30 6.92 -7.32
CA GLY A 128 -8.67 6.63 -6.89
C GLY A 128 -9.75 7.15 -7.85
N ASN A 129 -9.39 7.97 -8.85
CA ASN A 129 -10.29 8.53 -9.86
C ASN A 129 -10.34 7.75 -11.19
N PHE A 130 -9.56 6.68 -11.33
CA PHE A 130 -9.63 5.77 -12.48
C PHE A 130 -9.29 4.34 -12.07
N PHE A 131 -9.82 3.35 -12.79
CA PHE A 131 -9.51 1.95 -12.52
C PHE A 131 -8.12 1.57 -13.03
N SER A 132 -7.31 1.04 -12.12
CA SER A 132 -6.01 0.42 -12.43
C SER A 132 -5.56 -0.41 -11.23
N MET A 133 -4.67 -1.39 -11.43
CA MET A 133 -4.01 -2.08 -10.32
C MET A 133 -3.27 -1.13 -9.37
N ASN A 134 -2.88 0.07 -9.85
CA ASN A 134 -2.26 1.12 -9.04
C ASN A 134 -3.17 1.67 -7.93
N ALA A 135 -4.49 1.58 -8.07
CA ALA A 135 -5.44 2.05 -7.05
C ALA A 135 -5.50 1.11 -5.83
N PHE A 136 -5.23 -0.17 -6.04
CA PHE A 136 -5.29 -1.21 -5.00
C PHE A 136 -3.96 -1.45 -4.30
N GLU A 137 -2.84 -1.10 -4.94
CA GLU A 137 -1.49 -1.32 -4.40
C GLU A 137 -1.26 -0.60 -3.04
N PRO A 138 -1.65 0.68 -2.85
CA PRO A 138 -1.60 1.33 -1.54
C PRO A 138 -2.34 0.58 -0.45
N LEU A 139 -3.51 0.01 -0.76
CA LEU A 139 -4.30 -0.78 0.18
C LEU A 139 -3.53 -2.02 0.61
N PHE A 140 -3.04 -2.82 -0.34
CA PHE A 140 -2.33 -4.05 -0.03
C PHE A 140 -1.05 -3.82 0.76
N TRP A 141 -0.22 -2.86 0.35
CA TRP A 141 1.04 -2.57 1.03
C TRP A 141 0.80 -2.00 2.43
N THR A 142 -0.19 -1.12 2.59
CA THR A 142 -0.55 -0.57 3.90
C THR A 142 -1.12 -1.65 4.83
N ALA A 143 -1.93 -2.58 4.29
CA ALA A 143 -2.39 -3.74 5.05
C ALA A 143 -1.23 -4.65 5.49
N CYS A 144 -0.25 -4.90 4.62
CA CYS A 144 0.96 -5.65 4.98
C CYS A 144 1.76 -4.96 6.10
N ILE A 145 1.98 -3.64 6.00
CA ILE A 145 2.64 -2.87 7.06
C ILE A 145 1.85 -2.91 8.36
N TYR A 146 0.52 -2.81 8.32
CA TYR A 146 -0.32 -2.96 9.52
C TYR A 146 -0.09 -4.32 10.19
N ILE A 147 -0.09 -5.42 9.43
CA ILE A 147 0.18 -6.75 9.97
C ILE A 147 1.60 -6.83 10.57
N LEU A 148 2.61 -6.25 9.90
CA LEU A 148 3.98 -6.19 10.42
C LEU A 148 4.08 -5.38 11.71
N VAL A 149 3.40 -4.23 11.81
CA VAL A 149 3.30 -3.44 13.05
C VAL A 149 2.70 -4.30 14.16
N ARG A 150 1.64 -5.05 13.87
CA ARG A 150 1.01 -5.97 14.84
C ARG A 150 1.97 -7.09 15.27
N VAL A 151 2.78 -7.63 14.37
CA VAL A 151 3.81 -8.64 14.69
C VAL A 151 4.88 -8.04 15.61
N VAL A 152 5.44 -6.88 15.24
CA VAL A 152 6.42 -6.13 16.05
C VAL A 152 5.86 -5.76 17.42
N ASN A 153 4.55 -5.50 17.50
CA ASN A 153 3.82 -5.24 18.74
C ASN A 153 3.60 -6.48 19.63
N GLY A 154 4.06 -7.66 19.21
CA GLY A 154 3.91 -8.91 19.95
C GLY A 154 2.60 -9.64 19.66
N GLY A 155 1.99 -9.38 18.50
CA GLY A 155 0.78 -10.06 18.05
C GLY A 155 0.97 -11.55 17.81
N SER A 156 -0.14 -12.25 17.56
CA SER A 156 -0.14 -13.70 17.33
C SER A 156 0.82 -14.09 16.19
N PRO A 157 1.59 -15.18 16.33
CA PRO A 157 2.40 -15.72 15.23
C PRO A 157 1.59 -16.07 13.97
N THR A 158 0.29 -16.32 14.09
CA THR A 158 -0.59 -16.60 12.94
C THR A 158 -0.77 -15.40 12.01
N LEU A 159 -0.39 -14.19 12.43
CA LEU A 159 -0.36 -12.99 11.60
C LEU A 159 0.53 -13.15 10.36
N TRP A 160 1.56 -14.00 10.41
CA TRP A 160 2.37 -14.33 9.24
C TRP A 160 1.58 -15.01 8.11
N LEU A 161 0.53 -15.77 8.45
CA LEU A 161 -0.35 -16.37 7.44
C LEU A 161 -1.15 -15.29 6.71
N TRP A 162 -1.66 -14.30 7.45
CA TRP A 162 -2.38 -13.16 6.89
C TRP A 162 -1.46 -12.26 6.07
N LEU A 163 -0.23 -12.03 6.52
CA LEU A 163 0.78 -11.33 5.72
C LEU A 163 1.06 -12.07 4.42
N GLY A 164 1.22 -13.39 4.48
CA GLY A 164 1.38 -14.24 3.29
C GLY A 164 0.21 -14.14 2.33
N ALA A 165 -1.02 -14.22 2.83
CA ALA A 165 -2.22 -14.06 2.02
C ALA A 165 -2.29 -12.68 1.34
N LEU A 166 -2.00 -11.61 2.08
CA LEU A 166 -1.99 -10.24 1.54
C LEU A 166 -0.88 -10.04 0.51
N LEU A 167 0.33 -10.57 0.74
CA LEU A 167 1.43 -10.52 -0.24
C LEU A 167 1.08 -11.31 -1.51
N GLY A 168 0.49 -12.49 -1.38
CA GLY A 168 0.02 -13.28 -2.52
C GLY A 168 -1.03 -12.53 -3.34
N LEU A 169 -2.06 -11.97 -2.69
CA LEU A 169 -3.08 -11.16 -3.38
C LEU A 169 -2.48 -9.88 -3.99
N SER A 170 -1.52 -9.27 -3.31
CA SER A 170 -0.82 -8.08 -3.81
C SER A 170 0.04 -8.41 -5.04
N LEU A 171 0.67 -9.59 -5.09
CA LEU A 171 1.38 -10.10 -6.27
C LEU A 171 0.41 -10.36 -7.42
N GLU A 172 -0.75 -10.96 -7.14
CA GLU A 172 -1.82 -11.17 -8.11
C GLU A 172 -2.49 -9.84 -8.57
N ASN A 173 -2.31 -8.74 -7.82
CA ASN A 173 -2.73 -7.40 -8.23
C ASN A 173 -1.67 -6.69 -9.09
N LYS A 174 -0.41 -6.72 -8.67
CA LYS A 174 0.69 -6.04 -9.36
C LYS A 174 2.05 -6.66 -9.02
N HIS A 175 2.84 -6.96 -10.06
CA HIS A 175 4.16 -7.60 -9.93
C HIS A 175 5.18 -6.76 -9.14
N SER A 176 5.02 -5.43 -9.06
CA SER A 176 5.89 -4.57 -8.25
C SER A 176 5.88 -4.90 -6.75
N THR A 177 4.89 -5.67 -6.28
CA THR A 177 4.87 -6.23 -4.93
C THR A 177 6.11 -7.08 -4.62
N VAL A 178 6.76 -7.69 -5.63
CA VAL A 178 8.03 -8.42 -5.43
C VAL A 178 9.10 -7.54 -4.77
N PHE A 179 9.24 -6.29 -5.19
CA PHE A 179 10.21 -5.33 -4.64
C PHE A 179 9.87 -5.00 -3.19
N PHE A 180 8.59 -4.74 -2.91
CA PHE A 180 8.12 -4.52 -1.54
C PHE A 180 8.35 -5.75 -0.63
N ALA A 181 8.10 -6.96 -1.12
CA ALA A 181 8.36 -8.20 -0.40
C ALA A 181 9.86 -8.42 -0.14
N ALA A 182 10.73 -8.06 -1.10
CA ALA A 182 12.19 -8.06 -0.91
C ALA A 182 12.60 -7.05 0.16
N GLY A 183 12.01 -5.85 0.15
CA GLY A 183 12.17 -4.85 1.21
C GLY A 183 11.79 -5.38 2.60
N ILE A 184 10.66 -6.11 2.71
CA ILE A 184 10.27 -6.79 3.97
C ILE A 184 11.33 -7.81 4.37
N PHE A 185 11.73 -8.69 3.45
CA PHE A 185 12.71 -9.72 3.75
C PHE A 185 14.04 -9.13 4.27
N VAL A 186 14.59 -8.13 3.57
CA VAL A 186 15.82 -7.43 3.98
C VAL A 186 15.63 -6.73 5.32
N ALA A 187 14.51 -6.04 5.54
CA ALA A 187 14.24 -5.37 6.81
C ALA A 187 14.16 -6.33 7.99
N LEU A 188 13.54 -7.50 7.82
CA LEU A 188 13.50 -8.53 8.86
C LEU A 188 14.91 -9.06 9.16
N LEU A 189 15.73 -9.31 8.13
CA LEU A 189 17.11 -9.77 8.32
C LEU A 189 17.98 -8.77 9.10
N LEU A 190 17.81 -7.47 8.81
CA LEU A 190 18.61 -6.39 9.40
C LEU A 190 18.11 -5.93 10.79
N THR A 191 17.00 -6.47 11.28
CA THR A 191 16.38 -6.09 12.56
C THR A 191 16.29 -7.29 13.52
N PRO A 192 15.94 -7.06 14.80
CA PRO A 192 15.68 -8.16 15.73
C PRO A 192 14.60 -9.15 15.25
N GLU A 193 13.74 -8.73 14.33
CA GLU A 193 12.69 -9.55 13.72
C GLU A 193 13.21 -10.74 12.92
N ARG A 194 14.53 -10.81 12.62
CA ARG A 194 15.18 -12.00 12.05
C ARG A 194 14.94 -13.27 12.87
N ALA A 195 14.64 -13.14 14.16
CA ALA A 195 14.27 -14.27 15.02
C ALA A 195 13.04 -15.01 14.49
N HIS A 196 12.15 -14.35 13.74
CA HIS A 196 10.97 -14.98 13.14
C HIS A 196 11.32 -16.03 12.09
N PHE A 197 12.49 -15.96 11.43
CA PHE A 197 12.95 -17.01 10.50
C PHE A 197 13.16 -18.37 11.19
N SER A 198 13.36 -18.40 12.50
CA SER A 198 13.42 -19.65 13.27
C SER A 198 12.04 -20.28 13.55
N LYS A 199 10.94 -19.59 13.21
CA LYS A 199 9.57 -20.02 13.52
C LYS A 199 8.88 -20.53 12.26
N LYS A 200 8.05 -21.57 12.38
CA LYS A 200 7.31 -22.16 11.24
C LYS A 200 6.34 -21.18 10.55
N TRP A 201 5.79 -20.21 11.29
CA TRP A 201 4.69 -19.37 10.78
C TRP A 201 5.10 -18.44 9.64
N ILE A 202 6.32 -17.91 9.63
CA ILE A 202 6.82 -17.08 8.52
C ILE A 202 6.93 -17.90 7.24
N TRP A 203 7.36 -19.16 7.35
CA TRP A 203 7.49 -20.08 6.21
C TRP A 203 6.13 -20.53 5.69
N LEU A 204 5.17 -20.81 6.58
CA LEU A 204 3.79 -21.08 6.18
C LEU A 204 3.15 -19.86 5.50
N GLY A 205 3.44 -18.65 5.98
CA GLY A 205 3.04 -17.41 5.32
C GLY A 205 3.64 -17.28 3.91
N GLY A 206 4.94 -17.54 3.77
CA GLY A 206 5.61 -17.57 2.46
C GLY A 206 5.02 -18.61 1.51
N LEU A 207 4.69 -19.80 2.01
CA LEU A 207 4.03 -20.84 1.23
C LEU A 207 2.63 -20.42 0.77
N ILE A 208 1.85 -19.76 1.62
CA ILE A 208 0.54 -19.19 1.23
C ILE A 208 0.70 -18.12 0.17
N ALA A 209 1.65 -17.19 0.34
CA ALA A 209 1.92 -16.15 -0.65
C ALA A 209 2.28 -16.76 -2.01
N PHE A 210 3.17 -17.75 -2.01
CA PHE A 210 3.56 -18.49 -3.21
C PHE A 210 2.38 -19.23 -3.84
N ALA A 211 1.58 -19.95 -3.05
CA ALA A 211 0.42 -20.69 -3.56
C ALA A 211 -0.63 -19.78 -4.21
N ILE A 212 -0.84 -18.58 -3.65
CA ILE A 212 -1.76 -17.59 -4.23
C ILE A 212 -1.19 -16.97 -5.51
N ALA A 213 0.12 -16.69 -5.56
CA ALA A 213 0.79 -16.14 -6.75
C ALA A 213 1.05 -17.18 -7.86
N LEU A 214 0.93 -18.47 -7.53
CA LEU A 214 1.28 -19.58 -8.41
C LEU A 214 0.49 -19.59 -9.73
N PRO A 215 -0.83 -19.33 -9.77
CA PRO A 215 -1.59 -19.32 -11.02
C PRO A 215 -1.03 -18.32 -12.02
N ASN A 216 -0.70 -17.10 -11.60
CA ASN A 216 -0.09 -16.12 -12.49
C ASN A 216 1.32 -16.52 -12.94
N ILE A 217 2.15 -17.06 -12.04
CA ILE A 217 3.49 -17.55 -12.39
C ILE A 217 3.42 -18.66 -13.45
N LEU A 218 2.49 -19.60 -13.31
CA LEU A 218 2.29 -20.68 -14.29
C LEU A 218 1.76 -20.14 -15.62
N TRP A 219 0.91 -19.11 -15.58
CA TRP A 219 0.41 -18.44 -16.78
C TRP A 219 1.56 -17.75 -17.54
N GLU A 220 2.39 -16.97 -16.86
CA GLU A 220 3.58 -16.34 -17.44
C GLU A 220 4.49 -17.38 -18.09
N ALA A 221 4.81 -18.46 -17.38
CA ALA A 221 5.69 -19.51 -17.88
C ALA A 221 5.14 -20.20 -19.14
N ARG A 222 3.82 -20.43 -19.21
CA ARG A 222 3.15 -21.03 -20.39
C ARG A 222 3.11 -20.09 -21.60
N HIS A 223 3.12 -18.78 -21.37
CA HIS A 223 3.08 -17.76 -22.40
C HIS A 223 4.45 -17.15 -22.72
N HIS A 224 5.54 -17.81 -22.29
CA HIS A 224 6.93 -17.39 -22.53
C HIS A 224 7.32 -16.05 -21.88
N TRP A 225 6.79 -15.76 -20.69
CA TRP A 225 7.10 -14.57 -19.88
C TRP A 225 6.82 -13.24 -20.60
N PRO A 226 5.58 -13.00 -21.07
CA PRO A 226 5.25 -11.79 -21.83
C PRO A 226 5.49 -10.51 -21.03
N THR A 227 5.28 -10.51 -19.71
CA THR A 227 5.59 -9.33 -18.88
C THR A 227 7.08 -9.05 -18.83
N TYR A 228 7.92 -10.09 -18.74
CA TYR A 228 9.37 -9.92 -18.77
C TYR A 228 9.82 -9.33 -20.12
N GLU A 229 9.31 -9.85 -21.23
CA GLU A 229 9.60 -9.33 -22.56
C GLU A 229 9.18 -7.85 -22.69
N LEU A 230 7.96 -7.51 -22.25
CA LEU A 230 7.49 -6.12 -22.24
C LEU A 230 8.43 -5.22 -21.43
N LEU A 231 8.80 -5.62 -20.21
CA LEU A 231 9.65 -4.82 -19.33
C LEU A 231 11.08 -4.70 -19.86
N SER A 232 11.63 -5.77 -20.44
CA SER A 232 12.94 -5.75 -21.11
C SER A 232 12.93 -4.78 -22.30
N ASN A 233 11.92 -4.87 -23.16
CA ASN A 233 11.75 -3.95 -24.28
C ASN A 233 11.59 -2.50 -23.82
N ILE A 234 10.85 -2.26 -22.74
CA ILE A 234 10.73 -0.93 -22.14
C ILE A 234 12.07 -0.43 -21.64
N ALA A 235 12.86 -1.27 -20.96
CA ALA A 235 14.18 -0.91 -20.44
C ALA A 235 15.20 -0.60 -21.54
N HIS A 236 15.11 -1.31 -22.67
CA HIS A 236 15.95 -1.07 -23.86
C HIS A 236 15.43 0.08 -24.75
N SER A 237 14.15 0.43 -24.62
CA SER A 237 13.59 1.60 -25.28
C SER A 237 13.95 2.87 -24.50
N ASN A 238 14.35 3.94 -25.18
CA ASN A 238 14.48 5.28 -24.57
C ASN A 238 13.10 5.89 -24.18
N LYS A 239 12.06 5.07 -24.01
CA LYS A 239 10.69 5.49 -23.68
C LYS A 239 10.59 5.99 -22.24
N ASN A 240 11.40 5.46 -21.32
CA ASN A 240 11.49 5.96 -19.96
C ASN A 240 12.70 6.89 -19.84
N VAL A 241 12.45 8.16 -19.47
CA VAL A 241 13.53 9.05 -19.06
C VAL A 241 14.04 8.57 -17.71
N GLY A 242 15.29 8.07 -17.68
CA GLY A 242 15.95 7.70 -16.43
C GLY A 242 16.03 8.92 -15.52
N LEU A 243 15.33 8.87 -14.39
CA LEU A 243 15.38 9.95 -13.41
C LEU A 243 16.66 9.83 -12.59
N SER A 244 17.29 10.96 -12.28
CA SER A 244 18.32 10.97 -11.25
C SER A 244 17.70 10.63 -9.88
N PRO A 245 18.48 10.14 -8.90
CA PRO A 245 17.98 9.88 -7.55
C PRO A 245 17.29 11.10 -6.93
N THR A 246 17.80 12.31 -7.18
CA THR A 246 17.22 13.56 -6.67
C THR A 246 15.89 13.89 -7.33
N GLN A 247 15.77 13.69 -8.65
CA GLN A 247 14.51 13.86 -9.37
C GLN A 247 13.46 12.83 -8.91
N PHE A 248 13.88 11.59 -8.66
CA PHE A 248 13.00 10.54 -8.15
C PHE A 248 12.40 10.92 -6.80
N ILE A 249 13.24 11.37 -5.84
CA ILE A 249 12.79 11.82 -4.52
C ILE A 249 11.91 13.07 -4.63
N ALA A 250 12.27 14.04 -5.48
CA ALA A 250 11.45 15.22 -5.71
C ALA A 250 10.05 14.84 -6.23
N GLN A 251 9.94 13.87 -7.13
CA GLN A 251 8.65 13.35 -7.58
C GLN A 251 7.88 12.63 -6.47
N GLN A 252 8.54 11.91 -5.55
CA GLN A 252 7.85 11.35 -4.38
C GLN A 252 7.20 12.44 -3.51
N VAL A 253 7.91 13.55 -3.29
CA VAL A 253 7.39 14.70 -2.54
C VAL A 253 6.14 15.27 -3.21
N VAL A 254 6.17 15.42 -4.53
CA VAL A 254 5.01 15.90 -5.30
C VAL A 254 3.85 14.91 -5.20
N PHE A 255 4.07 13.61 -5.43
CA PHE A 255 3.04 12.59 -5.38
C PHE A 255 2.38 12.47 -4.01
N MET A 256 3.12 12.66 -2.93
CA MET A 256 2.59 12.62 -1.57
C MET A 256 1.98 13.96 -1.11
N ASN A 257 1.92 14.96 -1.98
CA ASN A 257 1.67 16.37 -1.65
C ASN A 257 2.85 16.99 -0.87
N PRO A 258 3.49 18.06 -1.40
CA PRO A 258 4.63 18.70 -0.75
C PRO A 258 4.36 19.15 0.70
N GLY A 259 3.11 19.50 1.02
CA GLY A 259 2.72 19.89 2.38
C GLY A 259 2.84 18.76 3.42
N THR A 260 2.88 17.49 2.98
CA THR A 260 3.04 16.33 3.88
C THR A 260 4.50 15.91 4.05
N PHE A 261 5.43 16.49 3.28
CA PHE A 261 6.85 16.14 3.35
C PHE A 261 7.46 16.25 4.76
N PRO A 262 7.19 17.32 5.54
CA PRO A 262 7.70 17.39 6.92
C PRO A 262 7.23 16.23 7.80
N LEU A 263 6.00 15.71 7.58
CA LEU A 263 5.44 14.59 8.34
C LEU A 263 6.14 13.28 7.98
N TRP A 264 6.36 13.01 6.69
CA TRP A 264 7.15 11.83 6.30
C TRP A 264 8.54 11.91 6.92
N LEU A 265 9.21 13.08 6.77
CA LEU A 265 10.62 13.20 7.09
C LEU A 265 10.82 13.03 8.59
N ALA A 266 9.97 13.67 9.39
CA ALA A 266 9.96 13.49 10.84
C ALA A 266 9.76 12.02 11.22
N GLY A 267 9.00 11.24 10.44
CA GLY A 267 8.79 9.83 10.73
C GLY A 267 9.92 8.92 10.43
N LEU A 268 10.56 9.14 9.29
CA LEU A 268 11.77 8.43 8.97
C LEU A 268 12.84 8.73 10.04
N LEU A 269 12.98 10.00 10.42
CA LEU A 269 13.92 10.41 11.48
C LEU A 269 13.55 9.81 12.84
N TRP A 270 12.27 9.73 13.20
CA TRP A 270 11.84 9.13 14.46
C TRP A 270 12.13 7.63 14.52
N VAL A 271 11.83 6.89 13.45
CA VAL A 271 12.08 5.43 13.37
C VAL A 271 13.57 5.11 13.56
N PHE A 272 14.46 5.93 13.01
CA PHE A 272 15.90 5.68 13.12
C PHE A 272 16.54 6.30 14.37
N GLY A 273 16.10 7.48 14.79
CA GLY A 273 16.74 8.30 15.82
C GLY A 273 16.18 8.15 17.24
N SER A 274 14.88 7.89 17.42
CA SER A 274 14.27 7.83 18.75
C SER A 274 14.36 6.44 19.37
N ARG A 275 14.38 6.32 20.71
CA ARG A 275 14.43 5.03 21.42
C ARG A 275 13.19 4.17 21.14
N GLU A 276 12.01 4.78 21.11
CA GLU A 276 10.74 4.11 20.86
C GLU A 276 10.60 3.70 19.39
N GLY A 277 10.98 4.59 18.47
CA GLY A 277 10.97 4.33 17.04
C GLY A 277 11.90 3.21 16.59
N ARG A 278 12.96 2.90 17.37
CA ARG A 278 13.86 1.77 17.07
C ARG A 278 13.14 0.44 16.92
N ARG A 279 12.05 0.25 17.66
CA ARG A 279 11.20 -0.93 17.59
C ARG A 279 10.63 -1.13 16.18
N TYR A 280 10.34 -0.04 15.48
CA TYR A 280 9.70 -0.03 14.16
C TYR A 280 10.67 0.20 12.99
N ARG A 281 11.99 0.02 13.22
CA ARG A 281 13.03 0.19 12.19
C ARG A 281 12.82 -0.61 10.93
N ALA A 282 12.18 -1.78 11.05
CA ALA A 282 11.85 -2.61 9.90
C ALA A 282 11.03 -1.82 8.86
N ILE A 283 10.07 -1.00 9.29
CA ILE A 283 9.22 -0.21 8.38
C ILE A 283 10.03 0.85 7.62
N GLY A 284 10.93 1.54 8.32
CA GLY A 284 11.84 2.50 7.69
C GLY A 284 12.80 1.83 6.70
N ILE A 285 13.31 0.64 7.03
CA ILE A 285 14.19 -0.13 6.14
C ILE A 285 13.43 -0.63 4.91
N ILE A 286 12.19 -1.12 5.05
CA ILE A 286 11.34 -1.53 3.92
C ILE A 286 11.24 -0.38 2.91
N TYR A 287 10.91 0.82 3.39
CA TYR A 287 10.84 2.00 2.54
C TYR A 287 12.17 2.30 1.84
N LEU A 288 13.28 2.33 2.59
CA LEU A 288 14.60 2.66 2.04
C LEU A 288 15.09 1.62 1.02
N VAL A 289 14.85 0.33 1.27
CA VAL A 289 15.20 -0.75 0.33
C VAL A 289 14.36 -0.63 -0.93
N THR A 290 13.04 -0.49 -0.81
CA THR A 290 12.14 -0.33 -1.96
C THR A 290 12.47 0.94 -2.77
N LEU A 291 12.84 2.04 -2.08
CA LEU A 291 13.33 3.27 -2.71
C LEU A 291 14.62 3.03 -3.50
N ALA A 292 15.59 2.33 -2.90
CA ALA A 292 16.84 2.01 -3.56
C ALA A 292 16.63 1.10 -4.78
N GLU A 293 15.78 0.08 -4.66
CA GLU A 293 15.41 -0.82 -5.76
C GLU A 293 14.84 -0.04 -6.96
N PHE A 294 13.86 0.84 -6.74
CA PHE A 294 13.27 1.59 -7.84
C PHE A 294 14.20 2.67 -8.42
N ILE A 295 15.11 3.24 -7.63
CA ILE A 295 16.13 4.16 -8.18
C ILE A 295 17.14 3.39 -9.04
N VAL A 296 17.66 2.26 -8.54
CA VAL A 296 18.70 1.47 -9.23
C VAL A 296 18.14 0.81 -10.49
N LEU A 297 16.90 0.33 -10.45
CA LEU A 297 16.26 -0.34 -11.59
C LEU A 297 15.57 0.66 -12.55
N HIS A 298 15.76 1.96 -12.35
CA HIS A 298 15.09 3.02 -13.12
C HIS A 298 13.56 2.83 -13.21
N GLY A 299 12.98 2.37 -12.11
CA GLY A 299 11.54 2.21 -11.97
C GLY A 299 10.81 3.54 -12.08
N LYS A 300 9.54 3.49 -12.47
CA LYS A 300 8.70 4.68 -12.47
C LYS A 300 8.54 5.18 -11.03
N SER A 301 8.77 6.46 -10.84
CA SER A 301 8.73 7.10 -9.52
C SER A 301 7.46 6.79 -8.74
N TYR A 302 6.30 6.79 -9.37
CA TYR A 302 5.04 6.52 -8.69
C TYR A 302 4.89 5.08 -8.16
N TYR A 303 5.76 4.13 -8.53
CA TYR A 303 5.71 2.76 -7.99
C TYR A 303 6.06 2.68 -6.49
N LEU A 304 6.76 3.68 -5.94
CA LEU A 304 7.07 3.75 -4.51
C LEU A 304 5.97 4.45 -3.69
N ALA A 305 5.07 5.20 -4.33
CA ALA A 305 4.02 5.96 -3.65
C ALA A 305 3.19 5.15 -2.62
N PRO A 306 2.85 3.86 -2.86
CA PRO A 306 2.19 2.99 -1.88
C PRO A 306 2.97 2.83 -0.56
N ALA A 307 4.31 2.73 -0.60
CA ALA A 307 5.14 2.58 0.60
C ALA A 307 5.13 3.85 1.47
N LEU A 308 4.94 5.03 0.87
CA LEU A 308 4.83 6.28 1.61
C LEU A 308 3.51 6.39 2.37
N CYS A 309 2.42 5.80 1.89
CA CYS A 309 1.12 5.80 2.56
C CYS A 309 1.12 5.00 3.88
N SER A 310 2.10 4.10 4.01
CA SER A 310 2.24 3.17 5.13
C SER A 310 3.39 3.51 6.10
N LEU A 311 4.22 4.50 5.77
CA LEU A 311 5.25 5.01 6.68
C LEU A 311 4.60 5.59 7.96
N PRO A 312 5.24 5.45 9.13
CA PRO A 312 4.86 6.19 10.33
C PRO A 312 4.86 7.67 9.97
N ARG A 313 3.69 8.30 9.92
CA ARG A 313 3.56 9.72 9.54
C ARG A 313 3.46 10.63 10.76
N VAL A 314 3.14 10.11 11.95
CA VAL A 314 2.90 10.96 13.12
C VAL A 314 3.08 10.27 14.50
N ALA A 315 3.72 9.10 14.57
CA ALA A 315 3.84 8.32 15.82
C ALA A 315 4.60 9.03 16.98
N TRP A 316 5.32 10.11 16.68
CA TRP A 316 6.16 10.88 17.61
C TRP A 316 5.51 12.13 18.20
N LEU A 317 4.29 12.49 17.80
CA LEU A 317 3.60 13.62 18.43
C LEU A 317 3.19 13.44 19.91
N PRO A 318 3.24 12.26 20.57
CA PRO A 318 2.94 12.20 22.01
C PRO A 318 3.87 13.05 22.87
N SER A 319 5.10 13.34 22.44
CA SER A 319 6.07 14.09 23.24
C SER A 319 6.12 15.60 22.96
N VAL A 320 5.38 16.09 21.95
CA VAL A 320 5.43 17.52 21.54
C VAL A 320 4.14 18.25 21.93
N PHE A 321 3.02 17.54 22.10
CA PHE A 321 1.71 18.12 22.44
C PHE A 321 0.97 17.39 23.57
N SER A 322 1.70 16.74 24.48
CA SER A 322 1.15 16.28 25.77
C SER A 322 1.11 17.41 26.79
#